data_AF-A0A2W0ECK7-F1
#
_entry.id   AF-A0A2W0ECK7-F1
#
_cell.length_a   1.000
_cell.length_b   1.000
_cell.length_c   1.000
_cell.angle_alpha   90.00
_cell.angle_beta   90.00
_cell.angle_gamma   90.00
#
_symmetry.space_group_name_H-M   'P 1'
#
loop_
_entity.id
_entity.type
_entity.pdbx_description
1 polymer ?
#
loop_
_entity_poly.entity_id
_entity_poly.type
_entity_poly.pdbx_seq_one_letter_code
_entity_poly.pdbx_strand_id
1 'polypeptide(L)'
;MNALSALTLAALALAPLTSQALVLNDDFSLEMTLGVVSDYRTRGISQTLGDPAVQGGATLLHSSGLYIGAWTSNVDFGGGFDTRQELEYYAGYYWQATDAISLDLGYIKYDYPKNSEFNLSEI
;
A
#
# COMPACT_ATOMS: atom_id res chain seq x y z
N MET A 1 -0.26 -20.05 -25.01
CA MET A 1 0.62 -18.88 -24.73
C MET A 1 1.81 -18.99 -25.67
N ASN A 2 2.06 -17.99 -26.51
CA ASN A 2 3.22 -18.03 -27.42
C ASN A 2 4.49 -17.62 -26.67
N ALA A 3 5.67 -18.00 -27.18
CA ALA A 3 6.96 -17.77 -26.49
C ALA A 3 7.19 -16.29 -26.16
N LEU A 4 6.65 -15.37 -26.97
CA LEU A 4 6.63 -13.94 -26.71
C LEU A 4 5.84 -13.59 -25.46
N SER A 5 4.60 -14.09 -25.28
CA SER A 5 3.84 -13.88 -24.03
C SER A 5 4.55 -14.46 -22.80
N ALA A 6 5.24 -15.60 -22.94
CA ALA A 6 6.01 -16.18 -21.85
C ALA A 6 7.25 -15.35 -21.49
N LEU A 7 7.96 -14.80 -22.49
CA LEU A 7 9.09 -13.89 -22.28
C LEU A 7 8.65 -12.54 -21.70
N THR A 8 7.48 -12.01 -22.08
CA THR A 8 6.95 -10.77 -21.50
C THR A 8 6.58 -10.96 -20.03
N LEU A 9 5.90 -12.06 -19.66
CA LEU A 9 5.64 -12.36 -18.25
C LEU A 9 6.92 -12.60 -17.44
N ALA A 10 7.91 -13.29 -18.01
CA ALA A 10 9.20 -13.51 -17.35
C ALA A 10 9.99 -12.22 -17.15
N ALA A 11 9.92 -11.28 -18.10
CA ALA A 11 10.55 -9.96 -17.97
C ALA A 11 9.87 -9.08 -16.91
N LEU A 12 8.55 -9.17 -16.74
CA LEU A 12 7.84 -8.49 -15.64
C LEU A 12 8.20 -9.09 -14.26
N ALA A 13 8.53 -10.37 -14.18
CA ALA A 13 8.96 -11.02 -12.93
C ALA A 13 10.40 -10.66 -12.50
N LEU A 14 11.19 -10.09 -13.42
CA LEU A 14 12.58 -9.64 -13.20
C LEU A 14 12.70 -8.12 -13.01
N ALA A 15 11.62 -7.36 -13.25
CA ALA A 15 11.53 -5.98 -12.78
C ALA A 15 11.53 -6.02 -11.26
N PRO A 16 12.27 -5.14 -10.57
CA PRO A 16 12.20 -5.08 -9.11
C PRO A 16 10.73 -4.88 -8.74
N LEU A 17 10.18 -5.76 -7.88
CA LEU A 17 8.86 -5.62 -7.25
C LEU A 17 8.87 -4.43 -6.28
N THR A 18 9.22 -3.26 -6.80
CA THR A 18 9.42 -2.04 -6.04
C THR A 18 8.63 -0.93 -6.70
N SER A 19 8.10 -0.04 -5.85
CA SER A 19 7.26 1.10 -6.17
C SER A 19 7.44 1.64 -7.59
N GLN A 20 6.37 1.65 -8.38
CA GLN A 20 6.35 2.24 -9.71
C GLN A 20 5.44 3.46 -9.73
N ALA A 21 5.99 4.60 -10.17
CA ALA A 21 5.22 5.80 -10.45
C ALA A 21 4.89 5.88 -11.95
N LEU A 22 3.60 5.92 -12.27
CA LEU A 22 3.08 6.13 -13.61
C LEU A 22 2.56 7.57 -13.72
N VAL A 23 3.22 8.41 -14.51
CA VAL A 23 2.71 9.76 -14.82
C VAL A 23 1.51 9.63 -15.74
N LEU A 24 0.35 10.14 -15.31
CA LEU A 24 -0.90 10.12 -16.07
C LEU A 24 -1.04 11.37 -16.95
N ASN A 25 -0.67 12.53 -16.40
CA ASN A 25 -0.59 13.82 -17.08
C ASN A 25 0.27 14.81 -16.26
N ASP A 26 0.27 16.09 -16.64
CA ASP A 26 1.06 17.14 -15.96
C ASP A 26 0.72 17.31 -14.48
N ASP A 27 -0.52 17.00 -14.08
CA ASP A 27 -1.00 17.18 -12.73
C ASP A 27 -1.12 15.87 -11.94
N PHE A 28 -1.27 14.72 -12.59
CA PHE A 28 -1.55 13.45 -11.92
C PHE A 28 -0.49 12.39 -12.16
N SER A 29 -0.10 11.71 -11.08
CA SER A 29 0.69 10.48 -11.12
C SER A 29 0.07 9.40 -10.26
N LEU A 30 0.18 8.14 -10.70
CA LEU A 30 -0.26 6.96 -9.96
C LEU A 30 0.97 6.19 -9.47
N GLU A 31 1.16 6.13 -8.17
CA GLU A 31 2.14 5.25 -7.54
C GLU A 31 1.52 3.92 -7.20
N MET A 32 2.19 2.83 -7.55
CA MET A 32 1.75 1.46 -7.26
C MET A 32 2.86 0.70 -6.57
N THR A 33 2.51 -0.03 -5.52
CA THR A 33 3.40 -0.92 -4.79
C THR A 33 2.86 -2.34 -4.82
N LEU A 34 3.76 -3.31 -4.97
CA LEU A 34 3.47 -4.72 -4.83
C LEU A 34 4.67 -5.36 -4.14
N GLY A 35 4.43 -6.13 -3.09
CA GLY A 35 5.48 -6.72 -2.27
C GLY A 35 5.09 -8.07 -1.72
N VAL A 36 6.09 -8.90 -1.47
CA VAL A 36 5.95 -10.12 -0.69
C VAL A 36 6.97 -10.06 0.44
N VAL A 37 6.50 -10.16 1.68
CA VAL A 37 7.33 -10.14 2.88
C VAL A 37 7.19 -11.46 3.63
N SER A 38 8.23 -11.87 4.35
CA SER A 38 8.18 -13.10 5.15
C SER A 38 7.32 -12.98 6.41
N ASP A 39 7.16 -11.75 6.92
CA ASP A 39 6.35 -11.43 8.09
C ASP A 39 5.98 -9.94 7.99
N TYR A 40 4.69 -9.63 7.91
CA TYR A 40 4.23 -8.25 7.89
C TYR A 40 4.19 -7.71 9.32
N ARG A 41 4.93 -6.62 9.59
CA ARG A 41 5.01 -5.99 10.91
C ARG A 41 4.65 -4.52 10.88
N THR A 42 3.75 -4.13 11.77
CA THR A 42 3.40 -2.73 12.03
C THR A 42 3.90 -2.35 13.41
N ARG A 43 4.71 -1.29 13.49
CA ARG A 43 5.34 -0.79 14.74
C ARG A 43 6.07 -1.90 15.54
N GLY A 44 6.64 -2.88 14.83
CA GLY A 44 7.36 -4.03 15.40
C GLY A 44 6.47 -5.22 15.79
N ILE A 45 5.15 -5.13 15.65
CA ILE A 45 4.19 -6.20 15.98
C ILE A 45 3.80 -6.93 14.70
N SER A 46 3.97 -8.25 14.67
CA SER A 46 3.55 -9.10 13.55
C SER A 46 2.04 -9.04 13.36
N GLN A 47 1.63 -8.79 12.12
CA GLN A 47 0.25 -8.78 11.65
C GLN A 47 -0.12 -10.09 10.95
N THR A 48 0.84 -11.01 10.76
CA THR A 48 0.63 -12.32 10.12
C THR A 48 1.14 -13.50 10.96
N LEU A 49 1.49 -13.27 12.22
CA LEU A 49 2.06 -14.28 13.13
C LEU A 49 3.29 -15.02 12.58
N GLY A 50 4.10 -14.35 11.77
CA GLY A 50 5.29 -14.92 11.13
C GLY A 50 5.04 -15.61 9.79
N ASP A 51 3.79 -15.61 9.31
CA ASP A 51 3.47 -16.11 7.97
C ASP A 51 3.77 -15.06 6.90
N PRO A 52 4.09 -15.48 5.66
CA PRO A 52 4.29 -14.57 4.54
C PRO A 52 3.08 -13.70 4.25
N ALA A 53 3.34 -12.46 3.84
CA ALA A 53 2.31 -11.51 3.44
C ALA A 53 2.53 -11.00 2.02
N VAL A 54 1.45 -10.93 1.24
CA VAL A 54 1.38 -10.23 -0.04
C VAL A 54 0.77 -8.86 0.21
N GLN A 55 1.47 -7.82 -0.19
CA GLN A 55 1.13 -6.43 0.05
C GLN A 55 0.95 -5.71 -1.28
N GLY A 56 -0.04 -4.84 -1.37
CA GLY A 56 -0.29 -4.05 -2.56
C GLY A 56 -0.91 -2.72 -2.22
N GLY A 57 -0.51 -1.67 -2.94
CA GLY A 57 -1.05 -0.33 -2.74
C GLY A 57 -1.06 0.48 -4.02
N ALA A 58 -1.96 1.46 -4.06
CA ALA A 58 -2.06 2.42 -5.13
C ALA A 58 -2.37 3.81 -4.55
N THR A 59 -1.59 4.82 -4.93
CA THR A 59 -1.77 6.22 -4.54
C THR A 59 -1.89 7.07 -5.79
N LEU A 60 -2.98 7.82 -5.92
CA LEU A 60 -3.10 8.90 -6.88
C LEU A 60 -2.59 10.19 -6.24
N LEU A 61 -1.57 10.79 -6.85
CA LEU A 61 -0.97 12.05 -6.44
C LEU A 61 -1.36 13.14 -7.43
N HIS A 62 -1.59 14.34 -6.90
CA HIS A 62 -1.85 15.56 -7.67
C HIS A 62 -0.69 16.56 -7.48
N SER A 63 -0.38 17.35 -8.51
CA SER A 63 0.69 18.37 -8.52
C SER A 63 0.55 19.42 -7.41
N SER A 64 -0.68 19.66 -6.93
CA SER A 64 -0.93 20.52 -5.77
C SER A 64 -0.40 19.97 -4.45
N GLY A 65 -0.04 18.69 -4.38
CA GLY A 65 0.32 17.97 -3.15
C GLY A 65 -0.82 17.17 -2.53
N LEU A 66 -2.04 17.21 -3.11
CA LEU A 66 -3.12 16.33 -2.67
C LEU A 66 -2.81 14.88 -3.07
N TYR A 67 -3.12 13.94 -2.19
CA TYR A 67 -3.03 12.52 -2.51
C TYR A 67 -4.20 11.74 -1.92
N ILE A 68 -4.55 10.64 -2.58
CA ILE A 68 -5.51 9.64 -2.09
C ILE A 68 -5.02 8.27 -2.51
N GLY A 69 -5.14 7.28 -1.64
CA GLY A 69 -4.71 5.94 -1.96
C GLY A 69 -5.39 4.89 -1.12
N ALA A 70 -5.09 3.66 -1.50
CA ALA A 70 -5.49 2.47 -0.77
C ALA A 70 -4.33 1.49 -0.71
N TRP A 71 -4.28 0.74 0.37
CA TRP A 71 -3.30 -0.32 0.58
C TRP A 71 -4.00 -1.56 1.14
N THR A 72 -3.44 -2.74 0.86
CA THR A 72 -3.97 -3.99 1.39
C THR A 72 -2.87 -5.02 1.61
N SER A 73 -3.10 -5.88 2.60
CA SER A 73 -2.32 -7.07 2.86
C SER A 73 -3.18 -8.17 3.44
N ASN A 74 -2.74 -9.42 3.32
CA ASN A 74 -3.23 -10.45 4.23
C ASN A 74 -2.68 -10.22 5.64
N VAL A 75 -3.49 -10.61 6.63
CA VAL A 75 -3.19 -10.56 8.07
C VAL A 75 -3.71 -11.82 8.75
N ASP A 76 -3.19 -12.12 9.93
CA ASP A 76 -3.67 -13.13 10.87
C ASP A 76 -3.39 -12.64 12.30
N PHE A 77 -4.43 -12.56 13.12
CA PHE A 77 -4.32 -12.12 14.52
C PHE A 77 -4.46 -13.28 15.52
N GLY A 78 -4.63 -14.51 15.04
CA GLY A 78 -4.79 -15.71 15.86
C GLY A 78 -6.07 -15.67 16.70
N GLY A 79 -6.07 -16.40 17.82
CA GLY A 79 -7.12 -16.27 18.84
C GLY A 79 -8.54 -16.67 18.42
N GLY A 80 -8.73 -17.27 17.24
CA GLY A 80 -10.05 -17.61 16.68
C GLY A 80 -10.68 -16.49 15.84
N PHE A 81 -9.98 -15.37 15.61
CA PHE A 81 -10.42 -14.34 14.69
C PHE A 81 -10.28 -14.80 13.24
N ASP A 82 -11.30 -14.57 12.40
CA ASP A 82 -11.22 -14.86 10.95
C ASP A 82 -10.71 -13.63 10.16
N THR A 83 -9.79 -12.86 10.76
CA THR A 83 -9.20 -11.69 10.09
C THR A 83 -8.21 -12.19 9.07
N ARG A 84 -8.48 -11.92 7.79
CA ARG A 84 -7.66 -12.39 6.67
C ARG A 84 -7.06 -11.27 5.84
N GLN A 85 -7.54 -10.05 6.03
CA GLN A 85 -7.21 -8.91 5.21
C GLN A 85 -7.23 -7.64 6.04
N GLU A 86 -6.27 -6.78 5.75
CA GLU A 86 -6.26 -5.38 6.09
C GLU A 86 -6.52 -4.57 4.82
N LEU A 87 -7.42 -3.59 4.92
CA LEU A 87 -7.66 -2.57 3.92
C LEU A 87 -7.40 -1.22 4.56
N GLU A 88 -6.49 -0.47 3.95
CA GLU A 88 -6.20 0.90 4.34
C GLU A 88 -6.71 1.82 3.25
N TYR A 89 -7.39 2.89 3.67
CA TYR A 89 -7.72 4.01 2.80
C TYR A 89 -7.12 5.26 3.40
N TYR A 90 -6.44 6.04 2.59
CA TYR A 90 -5.79 7.25 3.06
C TYR A 90 -5.93 8.39 2.08
N ALA A 91 -5.97 9.60 2.61
CA ALA A 91 -5.90 10.83 1.84
C ALA A 91 -5.16 11.88 2.64
N GLY A 92 -4.52 12.81 1.95
CA GLY A 92 -3.78 13.87 2.62
C GLY A 92 -3.33 14.97 1.68
N TYR A 93 -2.57 15.88 2.26
CA TYR A 93 -2.01 17.03 1.58
C TYR A 93 -0.57 17.25 2.02
N TYR A 94 0.32 17.02 1.08
CA TYR A 94 1.73 17.33 1.21
C TYR A 94 2.01 18.77 0.77
N TRP A 95 2.70 19.54 1.59
CA TRP A 95 3.09 20.90 1.28
C TRP A 95 4.59 21.11 1.50
N GLN A 96 5.31 21.37 0.42
CA GLN A 96 6.68 21.86 0.48
C GLN A 96 6.67 23.37 0.76
N ALA A 97 6.85 23.75 2.02
CA ALA A 97 6.84 25.16 2.43
C ALA A 97 8.13 25.90 2.03
N THR A 98 9.28 25.22 2.18
CA THR A 98 10.61 25.67 1.73
C THR A 98 11.45 24.45 1.34
N ASP A 99 12.63 24.62 0.74
CA ASP A 99 13.52 23.49 0.42
C ASP A 99 13.91 22.63 1.62
N ALA A 100 13.83 23.18 2.85
CA ALA A 100 14.19 22.48 4.09
C ALA A 100 12.98 22.02 4.91
N ILE A 101 11.78 22.49 4.61
CA ILE A 101 10.59 22.28 5.43
C ILE A 101 9.45 21.80 4.55
N SER A 102 8.98 20.59 4.85
CA SER A 102 7.74 20.03 4.35
C SER A 102 6.77 19.77 5.48
N LEU A 103 5.48 19.91 5.20
CA LEU A 103 4.39 19.50 6.08
C LEU A 103 3.55 18.46 5.36
N ASP A 104 3.14 17.42 6.07
CA ASP A 104 2.19 16.43 5.58
C ASP A 104 1.04 16.34 6.58
N LEU A 105 -0.18 16.48 6.09
CA LEU A 105 -1.40 16.27 6.85
C LEU A 105 -2.20 15.16 6.17
N GLY A 106 -2.35 14.05 6.88
CA GLY A 106 -3.02 12.86 6.37
C GLY A 106 -4.17 12.41 7.24
N TYR A 107 -5.00 11.56 6.67
CA TYR A 107 -5.94 10.72 7.39
C TYR A 107 -5.83 9.30 6.85
N ILE A 108 -5.83 8.32 7.75
CA ILE A 108 -5.79 6.90 7.40
C ILE A 108 -6.96 6.20 8.08
N LYS A 109 -7.66 5.36 7.33
CA LYS A 109 -8.67 4.43 7.83
C LYS A 109 -8.17 3.01 7.64
N TYR A 110 -8.05 2.27 8.73
CA TYR A 110 -7.76 0.85 8.72
C TYR A 110 -9.07 0.09 8.91
N ASP A 111 -9.39 -0.78 7.97
CA ASP A 111 -10.56 -1.65 7.96
C ASP A 111 -10.13 -3.11 7.87
N TYR A 112 -10.66 -3.92 8.79
CA TYR A 112 -10.45 -5.36 8.86
C TYR A 112 -11.77 -6.08 8.57
N PRO A 113 -12.01 -6.52 7.32
CA PRO A 113 -13.21 -7.27 6.98
C PRO A 113 -13.40 -8.47 7.90
N LYS A 114 -14.67 -8.73 8.26
CA LYS A 114 -15.13 -9.77 9.21
C LYS A 114 -14.74 -9.56 10.68
N ASN A 115 -13.86 -8.61 11.02
CA ASN A 115 -13.48 -8.34 12.41
C ASN A 115 -13.37 -6.81 12.63
N SER A 116 -14.51 -6.13 12.51
CA SER A 116 -14.57 -4.65 12.58
C SER A 116 -14.15 -4.07 13.93
N GLU A 117 -14.02 -4.90 14.97
CA GLU A 117 -13.52 -4.50 16.29
C GLU A 117 -12.07 -3.99 16.25
N PHE A 118 -11.31 -4.37 15.23
CA PHE A 118 -9.94 -3.89 15.02
C PHE A 118 -9.87 -2.61 14.18
N ASN A 119 -10.98 -2.13 13.60
CA ASN A 119 -10.96 -0.96 12.73
C ASN A 119 -10.56 0.30 13.51
N LEU A 120 -9.63 1.07 12.95
CA LEU A 120 -9.14 2.29 13.58
C LEU A 120 -8.92 3.40 12.55
N SER A 121 -8.68 4.61 13.04
CA SER A 121 -8.41 5.78 12.21
C SER A 121 -7.28 6.60 12.83
N GLU A 122 -6.41 7.13 11.97
CA GLU A 122 -5.27 7.96 12.35
C GLU A 122 -5.31 9.30 11.60
N ILE A 123 -4.78 10.35 12.26
CA ILE A 123 -4.56 11.70 11.74
C ILE A 123 -3.09 12.05 12.00
#